data_AF-A0A1S6EUL7-F1
#
_entry.id   AF-A0A1S6EUL7-F1
#
_cell.length_a   1.000
_cell.length_b   1.000
_cell.length_c   1.000
_cell.angle_alpha   90.00
_cell.angle_beta   90.00
_cell.angle_gamma   90.00
#
_symmetry.space_group_name_H-M   'P 1'
#
loop_
_entity.id
_entity.type
_entity.pdbx_description
1 polymer ?
#
loop_
_entity_poly.entity_id
_entity_poly.type
_entity_poly.pdbx_seq_one_letter_code
_entity_poly.pdbx_strand_id
1 'polypeptide(L)'
;MIALLMAGLLAVPATASAEIADMFENTLVSRYPDGGWVRHWFNRDGSYAAHFSDGRRLSASWRIEGQKVCLNGIRPAFMMISRYCSPVVEARVGQTWTARDPLGRRVQNELAPGR
;
A
#
# COMPACT_ATOMS: atom_id res chain seq x y z
N MET A 1 -21.16 -21.85 -43.81
CA MET A 1 -21.37 -21.86 -42.35
C MET A 1 -19.99 -21.87 -41.70
N ILE A 2 -19.43 -20.71 -41.34
CA ILE A 2 -18.10 -20.59 -40.73
C ILE A 2 -18.30 -20.44 -39.23
N ALA A 3 -17.92 -21.47 -38.47
CA ALA A 3 -17.97 -21.47 -37.02
C ALA A 3 -16.79 -20.65 -36.49
N LEU A 4 -17.09 -19.51 -35.87
CA LEU A 4 -16.11 -18.68 -35.16
C LEU A 4 -15.91 -19.28 -33.75
N LEU A 5 -14.78 -19.96 -33.54
CA LEU A 5 -14.35 -20.43 -32.22
C LEU A 5 -13.88 -19.23 -31.39
N MET A 6 -14.72 -18.80 -30.43
CA MET A 6 -14.32 -17.84 -29.40
C MET A 6 -13.34 -18.52 -28.43
N ALA A 7 -12.06 -18.16 -28.52
CA ALA A 7 -11.07 -18.47 -27.49
C ALA A 7 -11.31 -17.56 -26.27
N GLY A 8 -11.95 -18.11 -25.24
CA GLY A 8 -12.11 -17.43 -23.95
C GLY A 8 -10.75 -17.32 -23.25
N LEU A 9 -10.26 -16.09 -23.10
CA LEU A 9 -9.11 -15.77 -22.27
C LEU A 9 -9.51 -16.00 -20.81
N LEU A 10 -9.03 -17.09 -20.21
CA LEU A 10 -9.15 -17.33 -18.77
C LEU A 10 -8.26 -16.31 -18.05
N ALA A 11 -8.85 -15.21 -17.58
CA ALA A 11 -8.18 -14.28 -16.68
C ALA A 11 -7.96 -14.99 -15.33
N VAL A 12 -6.75 -15.47 -15.09
CA VAL A 12 -6.32 -15.99 -13.79
C VAL A 12 -6.43 -14.82 -12.80
N PRO A 13 -7.11 -14.96 -11.65
CA PRO A 13 -7.11 -13.91 -10.66
C PRO A 13 -5.68 -13.77 -10.15
N ALA A 14 -5.04 -12.63 -10.44
CA ALA A 14 -3.83 -12.25 -9.74
C ALA A 14 -4.18 -12.31 -8.24
N THR A 15 -3.54 -13.22 -7.50
CA THR A 15 -3.74 -13.29 -6.06
C THR A 15 -3.34 -11.94 -5.50
N ALA A 16 -4.23 -11.26 -4.80
CA ALA A 16 -4.05 -9.90 -4.27
C ALA A 16 -2.72 -9.68 -3.49
N SER A 17 -2.12 -10.75 -2.99
CA SER A 17 -0.78 -10.73 -2.38
C SER A 17 0.37 -10.49 -3.36
N ALA A 18 0.21 -10.81 -4.65
CA ALA A 18 1.23 -10.63 -5.68
C ALA A 18 1.43 -9.14 -6.02
N GLU A 19 0.34 -8.36 -6.01
CA GLU A 19 0.35 -6.94 -6.40
C GLU A 19 1.14 -6.05 -5.44
N ILE A 20 1.32 -6.49 -4.18
CA ILE A 20 2.13 -5.78 -3.18
C ILE A 20 3.35 -6.60 -2.70
N ALA A 21 3.71 -7.67 -3.41
CA ALA A 21 4.73 -8.61 -2.95
C ALA A 21 6.09 -7.92 -2.67
N ASP A 22 6.49 -6.99 -3.53
CA ASP A 22 7.73 -6.23 -3.39
C ASP A 22 7.74 -5.38 -2.10
N MET A 23 6.59 -5.03 -1.52
CA MET A 23 6.52 -4.28 -0.26
C MET A 23 6.88 -5.13 0.96
N PHE A 24 6.85 -6.46 0.86
CA PHE A 24 7.08 -7.32 2.02
C PHE A 24 8.54 -7.43 2.44
N GLU A 25 9.49 -7.06 1.60
CA GLU A 25 10.93 -7.14 1.93
C GLU A 25 11.60 -5.77 1.92
N ASN A 26 10.80 -4.73 1.67
CA ASN A 26 11.24 -3.37 1.45
C ASN A 26 10.47 -2.41 2.37
N THR A 27 10.83 -1.13 2.30
CA THR A 27 10.20 -0.07 3.08
C THR A 27 9.51 0.90 2.15
N LEU A 28 8.20 1.07 2.29
CA LEU A 28 7.52 2.20 1.67
C LEU A 28 7.81 3.45 2.51
N VAL A 29 8.36 4.49 1.89
CA VAL A 29 8.62 5.78 2.52
C VAL A 29 7.71 6.83 1.90
N SER A 30 6.81 7.40 2.69
CA SER A 30 6.00 8.56 2.30
C SER A 30 6.69 9.83 2.77
N ARG A 31 7.04 10.73 1.84
CA ARG A 31 7.66 12.03 2.13
C ARG A 31 6.65 13.16 1.94
N TYR A 32 6.58 14.06 2.90
CA TYR A 32 5.72 15.23 2.88
C TYR A 32 6.50 16.46 2.37
N PRO A 33 5.82 17.44 1.74
CA PRO A 33 6.46 18.68 1.28
C PRO A 33 7.12 19.51 2.38
N ASP A 34 6.67 19.34 3.62
CA ASP A 34 7.23 20.00 4.82
C ASP A 34 8.51 19.31 5.35
N GLY A 35 8.98 18.25 4.69
CA GLY A 35 10.15 17.47 5.09
C GLY A 35 9.85 16.32 6.05
N GLY A 36 8.61 16.21 6.55
CA GLY A 36 8.18 15.06 7.35
C GLY A 36 8.21 13.77 6.53
N TRP A 37 8.37 12.63 7.19
CA TRP A 37 8.30 11.33 6.54
C TRP A 37 7.59 10.28 7.39
N VAL A 38 7.07 9.27 6.72
CA VAL A 38 6.54 8.05 7.34
C VAL A 38 7.14 6.84 6.65
N ARG A 39 7.70 5.92 7.44
CA ARG A 39 8.09 4.60 6.97
C ARG A 39 6.96 3.63 7.23
N HIS A 40 6.68 2.78 6.26
CA HIS A 40 5.58 1.85 6.24
C HIS A 40 6.12 0.43 5.98
N TRP A 41 5.65 -0.52 6.78
CA TRP A 41 5.99 -1.94 6.62
C TRP A 41 4.72 -2.77 6.54
N PHE A 42 4.55 -3.45 5.40
CA PHE A 42 3.50 -4.43 5.18
C PHE A 42 4.09 -5.83 5.42
N ASN A 43 3.39 -6.68 6.17
CA ASN A 43 3.84 -8.04 6.45
C ASN A 43 2.90 -9.05 5.79
N ARG A 44 3.43 -10.21 5.38
CA ARG A 44 2.66 -11.26 4.68
C ARG A 44 1.49 -11.81 5.51
N ASP A 45 1.58 -11.71 6.83
CA ASP A 45 0.53 -12.15 7.77
C ASP A 45 -0.66 -11.17 7.87
N GLY A 46 -0.65 -10.08 7.09
CA GLY A 46 -1.69 -9.06 7.12
C GLY A 46 -1.46 -7.98 8.18
N SER A 47 -0.36 -8.02 8.94
CA SER A 47 0.00 -6.96 9.87
C SER A 47 0.70 -5.79 9.17
N TYR A 48 0.51 -4.60 9.72
CA TYR A 48 1.08 -3.37 9.21
C TYR A 48 1.60 -2.49 10.34
N ALA A 49 2.75 -1.86 10.13
CA ALA A 49 3.35 -0.90 11.05
C ALA A 49 3.80 0.36 10.29
N ALA A 50 3.77 1.51 10.96
CA ALA A 50 4.36 2.72 10.44
C ALA A 50 5.01 3.59 11.53
N HIS A 51 6.13 4.21 11.17
CA HIS A 51 6.89 5.14 12.01
C HIS A 51 6.99 6.51 11.35
N PHE A 52 6.68 7.53 12.11
CA PHE A 52 6.72 8.92 11.69
C PHE A 52 8.09 9.53 12.04
N SER A 53 8.50 10.55 11.28
CA SER A 53 9.72 11.31 11.53
C SER A 53 9.77 11.99 12.90
N ASP A 54 8.61 12.27 13.49
CA ASP A 54 8.44 12.85 14.83
C ASP A 54 8.46 11.81 15.96
N GLY A 55 8.70 10.53 15.65
CA GLY A 55 8.78 9.43 16.61
C GLY A 55 7.45 8.76 16.91
N ARG A 56 6.31 9.27 16.42
CA ARG A 56 5.03 8.56 16.54
C ARG A 56 5.07 7.24 15.80
N ARG A 57 4.29 6.28 16.29
CA ARG A 57 4.13 4.95 15.70
C ARG A 57 2.65 4.62 15.57
N LEU A 58 2.30 3.85 14.55
CA LEU A 58 0.98 3.26 14.45
C LEU A 58 1.06 1.83 13.91
N SER A 59 0.03 1.05 14.21
CA SER A 59 -0.19 -0.30 13.70
C SER A 59 -1.58 -0.42 13.10
N ALA A 60 -1.75 -1.35 12.16
CA ALA A 60 -3.03 -1.73 11.58
C ALA A 60 -2.96 -3.18 11.08
N SER A 61 -4.08 -3.68 10.58
CA SER A 61 -4.11 -4.81 9.65
C SER A 61 -4.33 -4.30 8.23
N TRP A 62 -3.76 -4.95 7.23
CA TRP A 62 -3.98 -4.61 5.83
C TRP A 62 -4.70 -5.75 5.10
N ARG A 63 -5.51 -5.40 4.08
CA ARG A 63 -6.08 -6.34 3.11
C ARG A 63 -6.20 -5.67 1.75
N ILE A 64 -6.20 -6.46 0.69
CA ILE A 64 -6.64 -5.99 -0.63
C ILE A 64 -8.16 -6.17 -0.74
N GLU A 65 -8.84 -5.11 -1.16
CA GLU A 65 -10.28 -5.08 -1.39
C GLU A 65 -10.55 -4.47 -2.77
N GLY A 66 -10.82 -5.31 -3.76
CA GLY A 66 -10.84 -4.90 -5.17
C GLY A 66 -9.46 -4.38 -5.59
N GLN A 67 -9.40 -3.17 -6.16
CA GLN A 67 -8.14 -2.54 -6.59
C GLN A 67 -7.54 -1.61 -5.53
N LYS A 68 -7.84 -1.86 -4.24
CA LYS A 68 -7.39 -1.01 -3.13
C LYS A 68 -6.71 -1.82 -2.05
N VAL A 69 -5.63 -1.27 -1.47
CA VAL A 69 -5.07 -1.71 -0.21
C VAL A 69 -5.74 -0.93 0.93
N CYS A 70 -6.34 -1.64 1.88
CA CYS A 70 -7.10 -1.09 2.97
C CYS A 70 -6.44 -1.40 4.31
N LEU A 71 -6.06 -0.36 5.04
CA LEU A 71 -5.63 -0.41 6.43
C LEU A 71 -6.84 -0.38 7.35
N ASN A 72 -6.90 -1.30 8.31
CA ASN A 72 -8.01 -1.53 9.22
C ASN A 72 -7.53 -1.57 10.67
N GLY A 73 -8.31 -0.98 11.57
CA GLY A 73 -7.97 -0.97 13.00
C GLY A 73 -6.74 -0.14 13.29
N ILE A 74 -6.60 1.03 12.65
CA ILE A 74 -5.46 1.94 12.85
C ILE A 74 -5.40 2.37 14.33
N ARG A 75 -4.24 2.18 14.96
CA ARG A 75 -3.98 2.51 16.37
C ARG A 75 -2.56 3.06 16.55
N PRO A 76 -2.33 4.04 17.46
CA PRO A 76 -3.33 4.76 18.23
C PRO A 76 -4.18 5.68 17.34
N ALA A 77 -5.40 6.01 17.78
CA ALA A 77 -6.36 6.79 16.99
C ALA A 77 -6.05 8.31 16.97
N PHE A 78 -4.77 8.71 16.92
CA PHE A 78 -4.36 10.12 16.97
C PHE A 78 -4.78 10.93 15.72
N MET A 79 -5.08 10.24 14.61
CA MET A 79 -5.66 10.86 13.40
C MET A 79 -7.20 10.78 13.38
N MET A 80 -7.83 10.22 14.42
CA MET A 80 -9.28 9.95 14.49
C MET A 80 -9.84 9.12 13.31
N ILE A 81 -8.97 8.35 12.65
CA ILE A 81 -9.31 7.40 11.60
C ILE A 81 -9.08 5.98 12.09
N SER A 82 -10.03 5.09 11.80
CA SER A 82 -9.91 3.65 12.10
C SER A 82 -9.61 2.82 10.86
N ARG A 83 -9.87 3.37 9.67
CA ARG A 83 -9.73 2.71 8.38
C ARG A 83 -9.32 3.70 7.30
N TYR A 84 -8.48 3.25 6.38
CA TYR A 84 -8.06 4.02 5.21
C TYR A 84 -7.78 3.07 4.05
N CYS A 85 -8.22 3.42 2.84
CA CYS A 85 -7.96 2.65 1.63
C CYS A 85 -7.31 3.53 0.56
N SER A 86 -6.23 3.03 -0.05
CA SER A 86 -5.60 3.64 -1.22
C SER A 86 -5.63 2.67 -2.40
N PRO A 87 -5.54 3.16 -3.65
CA PRO A 87 -5.29 2.29 -4.79
C PRO A 87 -4.06 1.41 -4.55
N VAL A 88 -4.12 0.17 -5.02
CA VAL A 88 -2.93 -0.68 -5.11
C VAL A 88 -1.99 -0.06 -6.14
N VAL A 89 -0.69 -0.06 -5.82
CA VAL A 89 0.37 0.39 -6.72
C VAL A 89 1.42 -0.70 -6.76
N GLU A 90 1.59 -1.28 -7.94
CA GLU A 90 2.74 -2.15 -8.21
C GLU A 90 3.98 -1.25 -8.34
N ALA A 91 4.86 -1.31 -7.34
CA ALA A 91 6.10 -0.54 -7.31
C ALA A 91 7.29 -1.47 -7.13
N ARG A 92 8.38 -1.18 -7.84
CA ARG A 92 9.69 -1.81 -7.66
C ARG A 92 10.59 -0.92 -6.81
N VAL A 93 11.62 -1.51 -6.23
CA VAL A 93 12.63 -0.77 -5.46
C VAL A 93 13.19 0.41 -6.27
N GLY A 94 13.28 1.58 -5.65
CA GLY A 94 13.71 2.84 -6.24
C GLY A 94 12.62 3.59 -7.02
N GLN A 95 11.45 2.99 -7.26
CA GLN A 95 10.34 3.69 -7.90
C GLN A 95 9.66 4.66 -6.93
N THR A 96 9.17 5.75 -7.49
CA THR A 96 8.48 6.80 -6.75
C THR A 96 7.15 7.16 -7.41
N TRP A 97 6.16 7.52 -6.60
CA TRP A 97 4.85 7.94 -7.10
C TRP A 97 4.18 8.91 -6.14
N THR A 98 3.25 9.72 -6.65
CA THR A 98 2.47 10.64 -5.81
C THR A 98 1.22 9.94 -5.27
N ALA A 99 0.89 10.22 -4.01
CA ALA A 99 -0.35 9.76 -3.38
C ALA A 99 -0.94 10.83 -2.44
N ARG A 100 -2.03 10.47 -1.75
CA ARG A 100 -2.63 11.29 -0.68
C ARG A 100 -2.74 10.49 0.59
N ASP A 101 -2.37 11.08 1.72
CA ASP A 101 -2.55 10.47 3.03
C ASP A 101 -4.04 10.45 3.45
N PRO A 102 -4.40 9.85 4.61
CA PRO A 102 -5.79 9.80 5.06
C PRO A 102 -6.45 11.15 5.32
N LEU A 103 -5.66 12.21 5.49
CA LEU A 103 -6.13 13.59 5.68
C LEU A 103 -6.15 14.38 4.36
N GLY A 104 -5.89 13.72 3.23
CA GLY A 104 -5.88 14.30 1.89
C GLY A 104 -4.59 15.03 1.51
N ARG A 105 -3.58 15.05 2.40
CA ARG A 105 -2.31 15.72 2.15
C ARG A 105 -1.51 14.98 1.09
N ARG A 106 -0.88 15.71 0.17
CA ARG A 106 -0.03 15.10 -0.86
C ARG A 106 1.23 14.52 -0.24
N VAL A 107 1.61 13.33 -0.68
CA VAL A 107 2.86 12.66 -0.32
C VAL A 107 3.57 12.17 -1.57
N GLN A 108 4.90 12.16 -1.52
CA GLN A 108 5.76 11.48 -2.48
C GLN A 108 6.19 10.16 -1.87
N ASN A 109 5.72 9.07 -2.45
CA ASN A 109 6.08 7.73 -2.04
C ASN A 109 7.32 7.26 -2.78
N GLU A 110 8.08 6.40 -2.11
CA GLU A 110 9.26 5.70 -2.61
C GLU A 110 9.26 4.29 -2.04
N LEU A 111 9.49 3.28 -2.87
CA LEU A 111 9.79 1.94 -2.37
C LEU A 111 11.31 1.83 -2.17
N ALA A 112 11.77 2.00 -0.95
CA ALA A 112 13.18 1.96 -0.60
C ALA A 112 13.63 0.51 -0.32
N PRO A 113 14.89 0.14 -0.64
CA PRO A 113 15.40 -1.20 -0.40
C PRO A 113 15.49 -1.52 1.10
N GLY A 114 15.11 -2.74 1.47
CA GLY A 114 15.29 -3.27 2.82
C GLY A 114 14.30 -2.74 3.86
N ARG A 115 14.44 -3.22 5.10
CA ARG A 115 13.55 -2.95 6.24
C ARG A 115 14.23 -2.15 7.35
#